data_AF-A0AAW5LTQ1-F1
#
_entry.id   AF-A0AAW5LTQ1-F1
#
_cell.length_a   1.000
_cell.length_b   1.000
_cell.length_c   1.000
_cell.angle_alpha   90.00
_cell.angle_beta   90.00
_cell.angle_gamma   90.00
#
_symmetry.space_group_name_H-M   'P 1'
#
loop_
_entity.id
_entity.type
_entity.pdbx_description
1 polymer ?
#
loop_
_entity_poly.entity_id
_entity_poly.type
_entity_poly.pdbx_seq_one_letter_code
_entity_poly.pdbx_strand_id
1 'polypeptide(L)' 'MAIYKHKESGIIIVTDSELRGDWIIVDESKKTAKKKTSAASE' A
#
# COMPACT_ATOMS: atom_id res chain seq x y z
N MET A 1 7.30 1.25 8.53
CA MET A 1 5.84 1.28 8.73
C MET A 1 5.20 1.52 7.38
N ALA A 2 4.28 0.63 7.01
CA ALA A 2 3.49 0.68 5.80
C ALA A 2 2.01 0.48 6.16
N ILE A 3 1.14 1.14 5.41
CA ILE A 3 -0.30 1.06 5.54
C ILE A 3 -0.80 0.03 4.52
N TYR A 4 -1.46 -1.00 5.01
CA TYR A 4 -2.05 -2.05 4.19
C TYR A 4 -3.57 -1.99 4.27
N LYS A 5 -4.23 -2.33 3.17
CA LYS A 5 -5.67 -2.54 3.09
C LYS A 5 -5.98 -3.97 2.64
N HIS A 6 -6.80 -4.67 3.39
CA HIS A 6 -7.30 -5.99 3.02
C HIS A 6 -8.28 -5.86 1.85
N LYS A 7 -8.06 -6.64 0.79
CA LYS A 7 -8.77 -6.53 -0.49
C LYS A 7 -10.28 -6.79 -0.35
N GLU A 8 -10.65 -7.80 0.41
CA GLU A 8 -12.05 -8.26 0.55
C GLU A 8 -12.79 -7.48 1.64
N SER A 9 -12.15 -7.30 2.79
CA SER A 9 -12.82 -6.77 3.99
C SER A 9 -12.68 -5.25 4.12
N GLY A 10 -11.78 -4.63 3.35
CA GLY A 10 -11.49 -3.19 3.44
C GLY A 10 -10.77 -2.77 4.73
N ILE A 11 -10.35 -3.72 5.57
CA ILE A 11 -9.64 -3.47 6.83
C ILE A 11 -8.31 -2.77 6.54
N ILE A 12 -8.02 -1.70 7.27
CA ILE A 12 -6.77 -0.95 7.15
C ILE A 12 -5.91 -1.18 8.38
N ILE A 13 -4.65 -1.57 8.19
CA ILE A 13 -3.68 -1.75 9.28
C ILE A 13 -2.36 -1.06 8.97
N VAL A 14 -1.66 -0.66 10.04
CA VAL A 14 -0.31 -0.09 9.98
C VAL A 14 0.64 -1.08 10.64
N THR A 15 1.63 -1.53 9.89
CA THR A 15 2.65 -2.46 10.42
C THR A 15 4.01 -2.14 9.81
N ASP A 16 5.09 -2.47 10.51
CA ASP A 16 6.44 -2.44 9.92
C ASP A 16 6.77 -3.73 9.16
N SER A 17 5.96 -4.78 9.33
CA SER A 17 6.12 -6.06 8.65
C SER A 17 5.57 -6.03 7.23
N GLU A 18 6.19 -6.78 6.33
CA GLU A 18 5.68 -7.01 4.98
C GLU A 18 4.52 -8.00 5.01
N LEU A 19 3.34 -7.56 4.57
CA LEU A 19 2.18 -8.43 4.43
C LEU A 19 2.08 -8.95 3.00
N ARG A 20 1.69 -10.22 2.87
CA ARG A 20 1.49 -10.90 1.59
C ARG A 20 0.07 -11.46 1.50
N GLY A 21 -0.33 -11.86 0.29
CA GLY A 21 -1.67 -12.38 0.01
C GLY A 21 -2.65 -11.24 -0.29
N ASP A 22 -3.77 -11.21 0.41
CA ASP A 22 -4.89 -10.29 0.19
C ASP A 22 -4.68 -8.85 0.70
N TRP A 23 -3.43 -8.49 1.01
CA TRP A 23 -3.06 -7.17 1.52
C TRP A 23 -2.48 -6.30 0.41
N ILE A 24 -3.04 -5.11 0.24
CA ILE A 24 -2.58 -4.11 -0.74
C ILE A 24 -1.91 -2.97 0.02
N ILE A 25 -0.67 -2.63 -0.34
CA ILE A 25 0.04 -1.46 0.20
C ILE A 25 -0.63 -0.20 -0.33
N VAL A 26 -1.14 0.63 0.57
CA VAL A 26 -1.82 1.89 0.23
C VAL A 26 -0.88 3.07 0.40
N ASP A 27 0.02 3.01 1.38
CA ASP A 27 1.01 4.05 1.64
C ASP A 27 2.24 3.42 2.31
N GLU A 28 3.41 3.67 1.76
CA GLU A 28 4.67 3.27 2.38
C GLU A 28 5.34 4.52 2.97
N SER A 29 5.08 4.79 4.24
CA SER A 29 5.71 5.88 4.99
C SER A 29 7.12 5.50 5.48
N LYS A 30 7.90 4.80 4.65
CA LYS A 30 9.36 4.73 4.80
C LYS A 30 10.00 5.67 3.79
N LYS A 31 10.29 6.89 4.29
CA LYS A 31 11.45 7.70 3.92
C LYS A 31 11.79 7.75 2.41
N THR A 32 11.40 8.86 1.79
CA THR A 32 12.08 9.51 0.64
C THR A 32 11.66 9.06 -0.77
N ALA A 33 10.80 9.88 -1.37
CA ALA A 33 10.75 10.26 -2.80
C ALA A 33 10.98 9.19 -3.88
N LYS A 34 9.90 8.63 -4.45
CA LYS A 34 9.72 8.54 -5.93
C LYS A 34 8.31 8.14 -6.37
N LYS A 35 7.62 9.12 -6.96
CA LYS A 35 6.65 9.07 -8.07
C LYS A 35 6.51 7.73 -8.83
N LYS A 36 5.27 7.23 -8.91
CA LYS A 36 4.56 6.82 -10.13
C LYS A 36 3.08 7.13 -9.92
N THR A 37 2.55 8.28 -10.37
CA THR A 37 1.89 8.42 -11.68
C THR A 37 1.78 7.10 -12.44
N SER A 38 0.57 6.54 -12.47
CA SER A 38 -0.02 6.02 -13.70
C SER A 38 -1.31 6.78 -13.94
N ALA A 39 -1.16 7.87 -14.69
CA ALA A 39 -2.23 8.47 -15.46
C ALA A 39 -2.60 7.54 -16.62
N ALA A 40 -3.88 7.59 -17.00
CA ALA A 40 -4.49 7.26 -18.29
C ALA A 40 -3.62 6.61 -19.39
N SER A 41 -4.08 5.46 -19.87
CA SER A 41 -3.95 4.93 -21.24
C SER A 41 -5.05 3.85 -21.32
N GLU A 42 -6.01 3.82 -22.25
CA GLU A 42 -6.21 4.45 -23.55
C GLU A 42 -7.73 4.58 -23.80
#